data_AF-A0A7J4UGY9-F1
#
_entry.id   AF-A0A7J4UGY9-F1
#
_cell.length_a   1.000
_cell.length_b   1.000
_cell.length_c   1.000
_cell.angle_alpha   90.00
_cell.angle_beta   90.00
_cell.angle_gamma   90.00
#
_symmetry.space_group_name_H-M   'P 1'
#
loop_
_entity.id
_entity.type
_entity.pdbx_description
1 polymer ?
#
loop_
_entity_poly.entity_id
_entity_poly.type
_entity_poly.pdbx_seq_one_letter_code
_entity_poly.pdbx_strand_id
1 'polypeptide(L)'
;MKNDKERCLEQLNDKDPYKRSQAVFCLAKHCKEREIFSALLPLTFDSEQFVRRDALISLGISQDSRAYFFLAYYFSFAEENFPKEECLELQKSILFSFRANKDPRALELIQRAEGSKELGSLAESILNVYTQHPKLKFHYSYIEKEEDRKNAEAFQGKVITSQVDLQSLDSILEEDFQWGKEHFERPQSYVVTLQGDFLLGGRLPEHVQVASGQDVLAAGEAYMEKNTEGLWRIRELNNRSLGYYPHAGSFIHVKHALSQTDIAFPPEFTGIYPKEGWLDSDLLCVYRSVLFQKKN
;
A
#
# COMPACT_ATOMS: atom_id res chain seq x y z
N MET A 1 16.85 18.27 -14.40
CA MET A 1 15.88 17.60 -13.51
C MET A 1 14.70 18.50 -13.14
N LYS A 2 14.84 19.59 -12.35
CA LYS A 2 13.67 20.44 -12.00
C LYS A 2 12.97 21.03 -13.24
N ASN A 3 13.75 21.52 -14.19
CA ASN A 3 13.26 22.02 -15.49
C ASN A 3 12.64 20.90 -16.37
N ASP A 4 13.13 19.66 -16.24
CA ASP A 4 12.57 18.52 -16.99
C ASP A 4 11.23 18.05 -16.41
N LYS A 5 11.09 18.06 -15.07
CA LYS A 5 9.82 17.76 -14.39
C LYS A 5 8.73 18.76 -14.77
N GLU A 6 9.01 20.06 -14.63
CA GLU A 6 8.06 21.13 -14.96
C GLU A 6 7.62 21.03 -16.43
N ARG A 7 8.58 20.87 -17.36
CA ARG A 7 8.27 20.63 -18.78
C ARG A 7 7.41 19.38 -18.99
N CYS A 8 7.76 18.25 -18.37
CA CYS A 8 6.98 17.02 -18.54
C CYS A 8 5.56 17.18 -17.94
N LEU A 9 5.38 17.91 -16.83
CA LEU A 9 4.05 18.22 -16.29
C LEU A 9 3.20 19.08 -17.25
N GLU A 10 3.79 20.08 -17.90
CA GLU A 10 3.09 20.87 -18.92
C GLU A 10 2.68 20.00 -20.12
N GLN A 11 3.57 19.12 -20.57
CA GLN A 11 3.35 18.23 -21.71
C GLN A 11 2.25 17.19 -21.50
N LEU A 12 1.84 16.91 -20.26
CA LEU A 12 0.68 16.04 -20.00
C LEU A 12 -0.62 16.56 -20.62
N ASN A 13 -0.72 17.87 -20.91
CA ASN A 13 -1.89 18.48 -21.55
C ASN A 13 -1.63 18.93 -23.00
N ASP A 14 -0.52 18.49 -23.61
CA ASP A 14 -0.21 18.88 -24.99
C ASP A 14 -1.23 18.28 -25.97
N LYS A 15 -1.52 19.01 -27.05
CA LYS A 15 -2.42 18.54 -28.12
C LYS A 15 -1.85 17.31 -28.82
N ASP A 16 -0.52 17.24 -28.93
CA ASP A 16 0.18 16.10 -29.50
C ASP A 16 0.21 14.92 -28.50
N PRO A 17 -0.47 13.80 -28.80
CA PRO A 17 -0.52 12.65 -27.89
C PRO A 17 0.83 11.96 -27.70
N TYR A 18 1.77 12.09 -28.63
CA TYR A 18 3.11 11.55 -28.45
C TYR A 18 3.87 12.27 -27.34
N LYS A 19 3.68 13.59 -27.21
CA LYS A 19 4.27 14.36 -26.11
C LYS A 19 3.63 13.99 -24.77
N ARG A 20 2.32 13.75 -24.73
CA ARG A 20 1.64 13.27 -23.51
C ARG A 20 2.22 11.92 -23.08
N SER A 21 2.31 10.94 -23.99
CA SER A 21 2.91 9.63 -23.69
C SER A 21 4.37 9.75 -23.20
N GLN A 22 5.21 10.55 -23.87
CA GLN A 22 6.60 10.77 -23.43
C GLN A 22 6.68 11.42 -22.04
N ALA A 23 5.82 12.38 -21.76
CA ALA A 23 5.73 13.04 -20.46
C ALA A 23 5.36 12.07 -19.34
N VAL A 24 4.39 11.17 -19.58
CA VAL A 24 3.98 10.15 -18.62
C VAL A 24 5.17 9.25 -18.24
N PHE A 25 5.91 8.73 -19.23
CA PHE A 25 7.10 7.92 -18.95
C PHE A 25 8.22 8.71 -18.26
N CYS A 26 8.47 9.94 -18.70
CA CYS A 26 9.44 10.86 -18.11
C CYS A 26 9.18 11.02 -16.61
N LEU A 27 7.94 11.37 -16.24
CA LEU A 27 7.56 11.62 -14.85
C LEU A 27 7.63 10.33 -14.02
N ALA A 28 7.06 9.23 -14.47
CA ALA A 28 7.06 7.97 -13.71
C ALA A 28 8.47 7.44 -13.43
N LYS A 29 9.39 7.59 -14.37
CA LYS A 29 10.76 7.09 -14.24
C LYS A 29 11.62 7.97 -13.33
N HIS A 30 11.43 9.28 -13.37
CA HIS A 30 12.38 10.23 -12.80
C HIS A 30 11.83 11.07 -11.64
N CYS A 31 10.53 11.07 -11.41
CA CYS A 31 9.87 11.83 -10.35
C CYS A 31 9.19 10.85 -9.39
N LYS A 32 9.41 11.04 -8.09
CA LYS A 32 8.89 10.18 -7.00
C LYS A 32 8.01 10.94 -6.03
N GLU A 33 7.74 12.20 -6.33
CA GLU A 33 6.94 13.06 -5.51
C GLU A 33 5.46 12.68 -5.60
N ARG A 34 4.76 12.85 -4.48
CA ARG A 34 3.39 12.36 -4.29
C ARG A 34 2.42 12.92 -5.34
N GLU A 35 2.61 14.16 -5.77
CA GLU A 35 1.77 14.83 -6.76
C GLU A 35 1.85 14.20 -8.16
N ILE A 36 2.93 13.48 -8.47
CA ILE A 36 3.10 12.83 -9.77
C ILE A 36 2.03 11.77 -9.99
N PHE A 37 1.73 10.97 -8.97
CA PHE A 37 0.65 10.00 -9.02
C PHE A 37 -0.67 10.66 -9.45
N SER A 38 -1.05 11.75 -8.77
CA SER A 38 -2.27 12.50 -9.08
C SER A 38 -2.25 13.13 -10.48
N ALA A 39 -1.08 13.53 -10.97
CA ALA A 39 -0.92 14.08 -12.32
C ALA A 39 -1.05 13.01 -13.43
N LEU A 40 -0.66 11.75 -13.15
CA LEU A 40 -0.72 10.66 -14.13
C LEU A 40 -2.13 10.05 -14.26
N LEU A 41 -2.93 10.05 -13.18
CA LEU A 41 -4.26 9.42 -13.15
C LEU A 41 -5.19 9.87 -14.31
N PRO A 42 -5.31 11.16 -14.67
CA PRO A 42 -6.19 11.56 -15.77
C PRO A 42 -5.81 10.95 -17.13
N LEU A 43 -4.53 10.62 -17.35
CA LEU A 43 -4.04 10.10 -18.63
C LEU A 43 -4.44 8.64 -18.87
N THR A 44 -4.90 7.92 -17.84
CA THR A 44 -5.49 6.59 -18.02
C THR A 44 -6.85 6.67 -18.72
N PHE A 45 -7.45 7.86 -18.80
CA PHE A 45 -8.70 8.16 -19.51
C PHE A 45 -8.48 9.07 -20.73
N ASP A 46 -7.24 9.18 -21.20
CA ASP A 46 -6.90 9.96 -22.41
C ASP A 46 -7.73 9.51 -23.61
N SER A 47 -7.96 10.37 -24.60
CA SER A 47 -8.69 9.99 -25.83
C SER A 47 -7.93 8.97 -26.66
N GLU A 48 -6.59 9.00 -26.63
CA GLU A 48 -5.74 8.10 -27.39
C GLU A 48 -5.43 6.81 -26.64
N GLN A 49 -5.70 5.66 -27.27
CA GLN A 49 -5.54 4.33 -26.67
C GLN A 49 -4.13 4.07 -26.16
N PHE A 50 -3.10 4.45 -26.92
CA PHE A 50 -1.72 4.22 -26.51
C PHE A 50 -1.31 5.10 -25.32
N VAL A 51 -1.89 6.29 -25.17
CA VAL A 51 -1.62 7.15 -24.01
C VAL A 51 -2.24 6.54 -22.75
N ARG A 52 -3.47 6.00 -22.84
CA ARG A 52 -4.09 5.23 -21.73
C ARG A 52 -3.20 4.08 -21.28
N ARG A 53 -2.74 3.27 -22.24
CA ARG A 53 -1.84 2.13 -22.04
C ARG A 53 -0.55 2.55 -21.32
N ASP A 54 0.11 3.57 -21.84
CA ASP A 54 1.38 4.05 -21.32
C ASP A 54 1.24 4.67 -19.93
N ALA A 55 0.10 5.32 -19.64
CA ALA A 55 -0.25 5.82 -18.32
C ALA A 55 -0.42 4.69 -17.29
N LEU A 56 -1.17 3.64 -17.63
CA LEU A 56 -1.34 2.46 -16.77
C LEU A 56 0.01 1.82 -16.42
N ILE A 57 0.86 1.57 -17.43
CA ILE A 57 2.22 1.03 -17.23
C ILE A 57 3.05 1.94 -16.34
N SER A 58 2.99 3.24 -16.58
CA SER A 58 3.76 4.25 -15.86
C SER A 58 3.38 4.36 -14.39
N LEU A 59 2.12 4.09 -14.01
CA LEU A 59 1.73 3.98 -12.60
C LEU A 59 2.51 2.87 -11.89
N GLY A 60 2.79 1.73 -12.54
CA GLY A 60 3.68 0.70 -11.98
C GLY A 60 5.15 1.13 -11.94
N ILE A 61 5.65 1.75 -13.01
CA ILE A 61 7.03 2.26 -13.06
C ILE A 61 7.32 3.30 -11.96
N SER A 62 6.31 4.07 -11.58
CA SER A 62 6.41 5.07 -10.51
C SER A 62 6.85 4.45 -9.17
N GLN A 63 6.58 3.16 -8.94
CA GLN A 63 6.75 2.46 -7.66
C GLN A 63 5.87 3.02 -6.53
N ASP A 64 4.90 3.87 -6.86
CA ASP A 64 3.97 4.41 -5.88
C ASP A 64 2.93 3.35 -5.49
N SER A 65 2.96 2.90 -4.24
CA SER A 65 2.07 1.84 -3.77
C SER A 65 0.59 2.27 -3.79
N ARG A 66 0.28 3.57 -3.87
CA ARG A 66 -1.11 4.04 -3.95
C ARG A 66 -1.79 3.62 -5.25
N ALA A 67 -1.01 3.31 -6.29
CA ALA A 67 -1.51 2.87 -7.57
C ALA A 67 -2.28 1.54 -7.52
N TYR A 68 -2.04 0.68 -6.52
CA TYR A 68 -2.63 -0.65 -6.47
C TYR A 68 -4.15 -0.65 -6.63
N PHE A 69 -4.86 0.05 -5.74
CA PHE A 69 -6.32 0.04 -5.71
C PHE A 69 -6.92 0.58 -7.00
N PHE A 70 -6.31 1.65 -7.52
CA PHE A 70 -6.71 2.21 -8.80
C PHE A 70 -6.53 1.20 -9.94
N LEU A 71 -5.36 0.56 -10.04
CA LEU A 71 -5.06 -0.41 -11.09
C LEU A 71 -5.95 -1.66 -11.00
N ALA A 72 -6.18 -2.17 -9.79
CA ALA A 72 -7.06 -3.31 -9.54
C ALA A 72 -8.51 -3.00 -9.91
N TYR A 73 -9.02 -1.83 -9.52
CA TYR A 73 -10.33 -1.37 -9.95
C TYR A 73 -10.40 -1.20 -11.48
N TYR A 74 -9.40 -0.55 -12.08
CA TYR A 74 -9.35 -0.28 -13.51
C TYR A 74 -9.39 -1.59 -14.33
N PHE A 75 -8.79 -2.66 -13.81
CA PHE A 75 -8.80 -3.97 -14.46
C PHE A 75 -10.22 -4.50 -14.73
N SER A 76 -11.12 -4.39 -13.74
CA SER A 76 -12.53 -4.78 -13.90
C SER A 76 -13.33 -3.71 -14.64
N PHE A 77 -13.06 -2.43 -14.40
CA PHE A 77 -13.68 -1.33 -15.13
C PHE A 77 -13.46 -1.46 -16.65
N ALA A 78 -12.27 -1.92 -17.07
CA ALA A 78 -11.94 -2.11 -18.46
C ALA A 78 -12.86 -3.14 -19.15
N GLU A 79 -13.24 -4.21 -18.44
CA GLU A 79 -14.14 -5.26 -18.94
C GLU A 79 -15.54 -4.72 -19.24
N GLU A 80 -16.01 -3.77 -18.42
CA GLU A 80 -17.36 -3.22 -18.52
C GLU A 80 -17.47 -2.06 -19.53
N ASN A 81 -16.37 -1.33 -19.78
CA ASN A 81 -16.43 -0.02 -20.43
C ASN A 81 -15.69 0.07 -21.78
N PHE A 82 -14.90 -0.94 -22.17
CA PHE A 82 -14.15 -0.92 -23.43
C PHE A 82 -14.44 -2.12 -24.33
N PRO A 83 -14.29 -1.99 -25.66
CA PRO A 83 -14.35 -3.12 -26.57
C PRO A 83 -13.35 -4.21 -26.20
N LYS A 84 -13.67 -5.48 -26.50
CA LYS A 84 -12.88 -6.65 -26.08
C LYS A 84 -11.37 -6.51 -26.37
N GLU A 85 -11.00 -6.08 -27.57
CA GLU A 85 -9.60 -5.94 -27.97
C GLU A 85 -8.87 -4.88 -27.16
N GLU A 86 -9.52 -3.74 -26.92
CA GLU A 86 -8.94 -2.67 -26.13
C GLU A 86 -8.84 -3.06 -24.65
N CYS A 87 -9.91 -3.64 -24.09
CA CYS A 87 -9.93 -4.16 -22.72
C CYS A 87 -8.73 -5.09 -22.47
N LEU A 88 -8.48 -6.02 -23.40
CA LEU A 88 -7.35 -6.95 -23.29
C LEU A 88 -6.00 -6.22 -23.23
N GLU A 89 -5.79 -5.20 -24.05
CA GLU A 89 -4.56 -4.40 -24.01
C GLU A 89 -4.40 -3.60 -22.72
N LEU A 90 -5.50 -3.05 -22.17
CA LEU A 90 -5.50 -2.34 -20.89
C LEU A 90 -5.19 -3.29 -19.73
N GLN A 91 -5.79 -4.49 -19.72
CA GLN A 91 -5.53 -5.52 -18.72
C GLN A 91 -4.08 -6.02 -18.75
N LYS A 92 -3.52 -6.27 -19.95
CA LYS A 92 -2.08 -6.58 -20.09
C LYS A 92 -1.20 -5.47 -19.54
N SER A 93 -1.55 -4.21 -19.80
CA SER A 93 -0.82 -3.04 -19.31
C SER A 93 -0.78 -2.97 -17.79
N ILE A 94 -1.91 -3.23 -17.14
CA ILE A 94 -2.01 -3.32 -15.68
C ILE A 94 -1.16 -4.47 -15.13
N LEU A 95 -1.18 -5.64 -15.77
CA LEU A 95 -0.32 -6.75 -15.38
C LEU A 95 1.17 -6.39 -15.51
N PHE A 96 1.56 -5.67 -16.58
CA PHE A 96 2.92 -5.15 -16.69
C PHE A 96 3.27 -4.14 -15.59
N SER A 97 2.31 -3.29 -15.16
CA SER A 97 2.50 -2.40 -14.01
C SER A 97 2.81 -3.17 -12.74
N PHE A 98 2.08 -4.25 -12.48
CA PHE A 98 2.34 -5.11 -11.32
C PHE A 98 3.68 -5.84 -11.40
N ARG A 99 4.07 -6.30 -12.60
CA ARG A 99 5.42 -6.82 -12.81
C ARG A 99 6.51 -5.79 -12.46
N ALA A 100 6.27 -4.51 -12.76
CA ALA A 100 7.23 -3.44 -12.54
C ALA A 100 7.32 -3.03 -11.06
N ASN A 101 6.19 -2.84 -10.37
CA ASN A 101 6.18 -2.41 -8.96
C ASN A 101 6.30 -3.55 -7.94
N LYS A 102 6.02 -4.79 -8.37
CA LYS A 102 6.05 -5.99 -7.53
C LYS A 102 5.23 -5.86 -6.24
N ASP A 103 4.12 -5.14 -6.33
CA ASP A 103 3.20 -4.94 -5.21
C ASP A 103 2.59 -6.28 -4.81
N PRO A 104 2.81 -6.76 -3.57
CA PRO A 104 2.34 -8.07 -3.13
C PRO A 104 0.81 -8.18 -3.10
N ARG A 105 0.08 -7.05 -3.02
CA ARG A 105 -1.39 -7.03 -3.08
C ARG A 105 -1.93 -7.43 -4.45
N ALA A 106 -1.12 -7.33 -5.50
CA ALA A 106 -1.50 -7.73 -6.85
C ALA A 106 -1.53 -9.24 -7.07
N LEU A 107 -1.00 -10.05 -6.14
CA LEU A 107 -0.93 -11.51 -6.30
C LEU A 107 -2.29 -12.14 -6.62
N GLU A 108 -3.33 -11.76 -5.89
CA GLU A 108 -4.69 -12.29 -6.09
C GLU A 108 -5.24 -11.98 -7.49
N LEU A 109 -5.03 -10.75 -7.97
CA LEU A 109 -5.45 -10.35 -9.32
C LEU A 109 -4.66 -11.09 -10.41
N ILE A 110 -3.34 -11.24 -10.22
CA ILE A 110 -2.50 -11.95 -11.18
C ILE A 110 -2.90 -13.43 -11.24
N GLN A 111 -3.19 -14.07 -10.11
CA GLN A 111 -3.70 -15.45 -10.05
C GLN A 111 -5.07 -15.58 -10.74
N ARG A 112 -5.97 -14.60 -10.58
CA ARG A 112 -7.23 -14.57 -11.35
C ARG A 112 -6.95 -14.48 -12.86
N ALA A 113 -5.99 -13.68 -13.27
CA ALA A 113 -5.62 -13.52 -14.69
C ALA A 113 -4.91 -14.76 -15.26
N GLU A 114 -4.20 -15.54 -14.44
CA GLU A 114 -3.58 -16.81 -14.84
C GLU A 114 -4.61 -17.82 -15.39
N GLY A 115 -5.82 -17.83 -14.81
CA GLY A 115 -6.92 -18.68 -15.28
C GLY A 115 -7.57 -18.23 -16.59
N SER A 116 -7.22 -17.05 -17.13
CA SER A 116 -7.78 -16.54 -18.37
C SER A 116 -7.08 -17.15 -19.60
N LYS A 117 -7.86 -17.46 -20.64
CA LYS A 117 -7.32 -17.95 -21.91
C LYS A 117 -6.46 -16.89 -22.61
N GLU A 118 -6.84 -15.61 -22.51
CA GLU A 118 -6.16 -14.51 -23.18
C GLU A 118 -4.99 -13.93 -22.37
N LEU A 119 -5.03 -14.00 -21.03
CA LEU A 119 -4.02 -13.42 -20.15
C LEU A 119 -3.09 -14.45 -19.48
N GLY A 120 -3.45 -15.74 -19.50
CA GLY A 120 -2.86 -16.76 -18.65
C GLY A 120 -1.33 -16.86 -18.76
N SER A 121 -0.80 -16.92 -19.98
CA SER A 121 0.66 -17.02 -20.20
C SER A 121 1.43 -15.78 -19.71
N LEU A 122 0.84 -14.59 -19.84
CA LEU A 122 1.44 -13.37 -19.31
C LEU A 122 1.41 -13.38 -17.78
N ALA A 123 0.27 -13.71 -17.19
CA ALA A 123 0.11 -13.77 -15.74
C ALA A 123 1.04 -14.81 -15.09
N GLU A 124 1.14 -16.02 -15.65
CA GLU A 124 2.09 -17.05 -15.22
C GLU A 124 3.53 -16.53 -15.23
N SER A 125 3.94 -15.84 -16.32
CA SER A 125 5.28 -15.26 -16.42
C SER A 125 5.56 -14.22 -15.33
N ILE A 126 4.52 -13.50 -14.88
CA ILE A 126 4.61 -12.49 -13.83
C ILE A 126 4.63 -13.15 -12.44
N LEU A 127 3.81 -14.18 -12.20
CA LEU A 127 3.81 -14.94 -10.95
C LEU A 127 5.20 -15.52 -10.65
N ASN A 128 5.90 -15.99 -11.69
CA ASN A 128 7.28 -16.45 -11.56
C ASN A 128 8.24 -15.37 -11.03
N VAL A 129 8.01 -14.09 -11.36
CA VAL A 129 8.79 -12.97 -10.79
C VAL A 129 8.49 -12.79 -9.30
N TYR A 130 7.25 -13.00 -8.88
CA TYR A 130 6.85 -12.87 -7.47
C TYR A 130 7.36 -14.03 -6.60
N THR A 131 7.35 -15.27 -7.10
CA THR A 131 7.76 -16.47 -6.35
C THR A 131 9.27 -16.63 -6.22
N GLN A 132 10.06 -16.13 -7.19
CA GLN A 132 11.51 -16.25 -7.18
C GLN A 132 12.22 -15.21 -6.29
N HIS A 133 11.49 -14.25 -5.70
CA HIS A 133 12.06 -13.17 -4.89
C HIS A 133 11.54 -13.20 -3.45
N PRO A 134 12.11 -14.03 -2.55
CA PRO A 134 11.67 -14.16 -1.16
C PRO A 134 11.96 -12.92 -0.27
N LYS A 135 12.39 -11.80 -0.86
CA LYS A 135 12.76 -10.55 -0.17
C LYS A 135 12.28 -9.34 -0.95
N LEU A 136 11.02 -9.30 -1.36
CA LEU A 136 10.44 -8.07 -1.88
C LEU A 136 10.47 -7.02 -0.77
N LYS A 137 11.47 -6.12 -0.83
CA LYS A 137 11.48 -4.87 -0.08
C LYS A 137 10.47 -3.93 -0.73
N PHE A 138 9.20 -4.23 -0.51
CA PHE A 138 8.09 -3.38 -0.90
C PHE A 138 7.77 -2.44 0.26
N HIS A 139 7.50 -1.18 -0.03
CA HIS A 139 7.06 -0.20 0.96
C HIS A 139 5.65 0.27 0.63
N TYR A 140 4.89 0.56 1.68
CA TYR A 140 3.53 1.06 1.60
C TYR A 140 3.56 2.54 1.90
N SER A 141 3.13 3.34 0.93
CA SER A 141 2.87 4.76 1.08
C SER A 141 1.45 4.99 1.60
N TYR A 142 1.30 6.00 2.46
CA TYR A 142 -0.01 6.36 3.02
C TYR A 142 -0.96 6.78 1.91
N ILE A 143 -2.15 6.17 1.83
CA ILE A 143 -3.02 6.30 0.65
C ILE A 143 -4.00 7.47 0.71
N GLU A 144 -4.29 8.02 1.89
CA GLU A 144 -5.32 9.04 2.06
C GLU A 144 -4.80 10.46 1.72
N LYS A 145 -5.38 11.50 2.33
CA LYS A 145 -5.09 12.89 1.94
C LYS A 145 -3.67 13.28 2.33
N GLU A 146 -3.05 14.10 1.48
CA GLU A 146 -1.70 14.61 1.75
C GLU A 146 -1.65 15.53 2.97
N GLU A 147 -2.75 16.21 3.30
CA GLU A 147 -2.86 17.02 4.51
C GLU A 147 -2.73 16.17 5.78
N ASP A 148 -3.42 15.03 5.85
CA ASP A 148 -3.35 14.11 6.97
C ASP A 148 -1.93 13.52 7.12
N ARG A 149 -1.29 13.17 5.99
CA ARG A 149 0.13 12.73 5.97
C ARG A 149 1.08 13.80 6.52
N LYS A 150 0.91 15.07 6.12
CA LYS A 150 1.74 16.19 6.59
C LYS A 150 1.50 16.50 8.06
N ASN A 151 0.24 16.49 8.50
CA ASN A 151 -0.12 16.70 9.90
C ASN A 151 0.52 15.65 10.81
N ALA A 152 0.68 14.42 10.31
CA ALA A 152 1.34 13.35 11.03
C ALA A 152 2.84 13.58 11.27
N GLU A 153 3.53 14.45 10.51
CA GLU A 153 4.97 14.75 10.71
C GLU A 153 5.27 15.36 12.09
N ALA A 154 4.25 15.90 12.78
CA ALA A 154 4.36 16.40 14.15
C ALA A 154 4.39 15.30 15.23
N PHE A 155 4.10 14.05 14.85
CA PHE A 155 3.96 12.93 15.78
C PHE A 155 4.85 11.76 15.34
N GLN A 156 5.20 10.90 16.29
CA GLN A 156 5.91 9.66 16.01
C GLN A 156 5.59 8.64 17.11
N GLY A 157 5.47 7.37 16.72
CA GLY A 157 5.39 6.26 17.66
C GLY A 157 6.67 6.09 18.47
N LYS A 158 6.57 5.37 19.58
CA LYS A 158 7.72 4.97 20.38
C LYS A 158 8.43 3.81 19.70
N VAL A 159 9.72 3.97 19.42
CA VAL A 159 10.58 2.87 18.98
C VAL A 159 10.70 1.85 20.11
N ILE A 160 10.44 0.58 19.80
CA ILE A 160 10.47 -0.52 20.78
C ILE A 160 11.66 -1.42 20.49
N THR A 161 12.65 -1.41 21.38
CA THR A 161 13.86 -2.24 21.29
C THR A 161 13.99 -3.22 22.45
N SER A 162 13.20 -3.04 23.51
CA SER A 162 13.27 -3.84 24.73
C SER A 162 11.98 -3.75 25.56
N GLN A 163 11.87 -4.58 26.60
CA GLN A 163 10.85 -4.43 27.65
C GLN A 163 10.84 -3.04 28.32
N VAL A 164 12.00 -2.38 28.45
CA VAL A 164 12.08 -1.04 29.07
C VAL A 164 11.30 -0.01 28.26
N ASP A 165 11.31 -0.12 26.93
CA ASP A 165 10.54 0.75 26.06
C ASP A 165 9.03 0.53 26.24
N LEU A 166 8.58 -0.73 26.39
CA LEU A 166 7.19 -1.05 26.67
C LEU A 166 6.75 -0.59 28.06
N GLN A 167 7.62 -0.73 29.07
CA GLN A 167 7.36 -0.23 30.42
C GLN A 167 7.17 1.30 30.46
N SER A 168 7.86 2.04 29.58
CA SER A 168 7.63 3.48 29.45
C SER A 168 6.22 3.84 28.96
N LEU A 169 5.47 2.87 28.44
CA LEU A 169 4.08 2.99 27.99
C LEU A 169 3.09 2.33 28.96
N ASP A 170 3.52 1.83 30.12
CA ASP A 170 2.71 1.06 31.09
C ASP A 170 1.33 1.67 31.33
N SER A 171 1.26 2.97 31.64
CA SER A 171 0.00 3.62 31.95
C SER A 171 -1.03 3.51 30.82
N ILE A 172 -0.57 3.57 29.57
CA ILE A 172 -1.44 3.54 28.39
C ILE A 172 -1.85 2.10 28.10
N LEU A 173 -0.88 1.18 28.11
CA LEU A 173 -1.14 -0.23 27.83
C LEU A 173 -2.03 -0.88 28.90
N GLU A 174 -1.88 -0.49 30.18
CA GLU A 174 -2.76 -0.94 31.25
C GLU A 174 -4.17 -0.36 31.09
N GLU A 175 -4.31 0.93 30.78
CA GLU A 175 -5.61 1.55 30.53
C GLU A 175 -6.37 0.82 29.41
N ASP A 176 -5.71 0.59 28.27
CA ASP A 176 -6.31 -0.10 27.13
C ASP A 176 -6.64 -1.56 27.42
N PHE A 177 -5.78 -2.27 28.18
CA PHE A 177 -6.03 -3.64 28.59
C PHE A 177 -7.21 -3.76 29.56
N GLN A 178 -7.32 -2.87 30.56
CA GLN A 178 -8.44 -2.87 31.49
C GLN A 178 -9.75 -2.46 30.79
N TRP A 179 -9.70 -1.44 29.94
CA TRP A 179 -10.83 -1.05 29.11
C TRP A 179 -11.32 -2.23 28.27
N GLY A 180 -10.41 -3.01 27.71
CA GLY A 180 -10.72 -4.20 26.93
C GLY A 180 -11.49 -5.30 27.69
N LYS A 181 -11.24 -5.46 29.00
CA LYS A 181 -11.97 -6.42 29.84
C LYS A 181 -13.41 -6.01 30.11
N GLU A 182 -13.65 -4.70 30.23
CA GLU A 182 -14.96 -4.15 30.58
C GLU A 182 -15.81 -3.81 29.35
N HIS A 183 -15.18 -3.58 28.20
CA HIS A 183 -15.82 -3.08 26.98
C HIS A 183 -15.35 -3.86 25.74
N PHE A 184 -14.54 -3.22 24.90
CA PHE A 184 -13.95 -3.77 23.69
C PHE A 184 -12.46 -3.48 23.72
N GLU A 185 -11.64 -4.46 23.39
CA GLU A 185 -10.19 -4.34 23.43
C GLU A 185 -9.69 -3.26 22.47
N ARG A 186 -8.83 -2.38 22.99
CA ARG A 186 -8.21 -1.30 22.22
C ARG A 186 -6.82 -1.72 21.78
N PRO A 187 -6.63 -2.07 20.50
CA PRO A 187 -5.30 -2.38 20.01
C PRO A 187 -4.43 -1.12 19.97
N GLN A 188 -3.12 -1.34 20.01
CA GLN A 188 -2.13 -0.34 19.69
C GLN A 188 -1.83 -0.34 18.20
N SER A 189 -1.82 0.83 17.58
CA SER A 189 -1.30 0.97 16.22
C SER A 189 0.21 0.77 16.22
N TYR A 190 0.72 -0.09 15.33
CA TYR A 190 2.16 -0.28 15.13
C TYR A 190 2.53 -0.05 13.67
N VAL A 191 3.80 0.30 13.45
CA VAL A 191 4.41 0.32 12.12
C VAL A 191 5.83 -0.26 12.16
N VAL A 192 6.30 -0.75 11.02
CA VAL A 192 7.72 -1.06 10.81
C VAL A 192 8.29 -0.07 9.81
N THR A 193 9.29 0.71 10.21
CA THR A 193 9.92 1.73 9.36
C THR A 193 10.69 1.11 8.21
N LEU A 194 11.10 1.92 7.23
CA LEU A 194 11.99 1.47 6.16
C LEU A 194 13.37 1.00 6.65
N GLN A 195 13.76 1.44 7.86
CA GLN A 195 14.98 1.01 8.54
C GLN A 195 14.80 -0.35 9.25
N GLY A 196 13.56 -0.81 9.41
CA GLY A 196 13.23 -2.06 10.09
C GLY A 196 12.93 -1.90 11.58
N ASP A 197 12.72 -0.67 12.07
CA ASP A 197 12.37 -0.40 13.46
C ASP A 197 10.89 -0.66 13.71
N PHE A 198 10.56 -1.33 14.82
CA PHE A 198 9.18 -1.51 15.26
C PHE A 198 8.76 -0.33 16.14
N LEU A 199 7.79 0.46 15.69
CA LEU A 199 7.22 1.58 16.43
C LEU A 199 5.83 1.22 16.93
N LEU A 200 5.53 1.57 18.18
CA LEU A 200 4.22 1.41 18.81
C LEU A 200 3.61 2.78 19.11
N GLY A 201 2.33 2.96 18.82
CA GLY A 201 1.65 4.25 18.91
C GLY A 201 1.44 4.75 20.33
N GLY A 202 1.26 3.84 21.30
CA GLY A 202 0.78 4.24 22.62
C GLY A 202 -0.57 4.97 22.47
N ARG A 203 -0.60 6.26 22.82
CA ARG A 203 -1.81 7.10 22.66
C ARG A 203 -2.15 7.45 21.21
N LEU A 204 -1.26 7.21 20.24
CA LEU A 204 -1.50 7.54 18.84
C LEU A 204 -2.37 6.45 18.19
N PRO A 205 -3.61 6.76 17.81
CA PRO A 205 -4.51 5.76 17.23
C PRO A 205 -4.22 5.51 15.76
N GLU A 206 -3.67 6.49 15.03
CA GLU A 206 -3.50 6.40 13.57
C GLU A 206 -2.10 5.95 13.15
N HIS A 207 -2.01 4.93 12.29
CA HIS A 207 -0.72 4.42 11.78
C HIS A 207 0.14 5.49 11.13
N VAL A 208 -0.49 6.45 10.43
CA VAL A 208 0.24 7.54 9.76
C VAL A 208 0.94 8.44 10.77
N GLN A 209 0.34 8.68 11.94
CA GLN A 209 0.96 9.41 13.05
C GLN A 209 2.08 8.61 13.68
N VAL A 210 1.88 7.30 13.89
CA VAL A 210 2.94 6.40 14.39
C VAL A 210 4.16 6.43 13.45
N ALA A 211 3.93 6.47 12.14
CA ALA A 211 4.96 6.53 11.11
C ALA A 211 5.53 7.94 10.85
N SER A 212 5.02 8.99 11.49
CA SER A 212 5.39 10.38 11.18
C SER A 212 5.20 10.75 9.70
N GLY A 213 4.13 10.23 9.09
CA GLY A 213 3.81 10.44 7.68
C GLY A 213 4.76 9.78 6.67
N GLN A 214 5.64 8.88 7.12
CA GLN A 214 6.60 8.17 6.27
C GLN A 214 6.05 6.86 5.72
N ASP A 215 6.62 6.40 4.60
CA ASP A 215 6.35 5.07 4.07
C ASP A 215 6.83 3.97 5.04
N VAL A 216 6.14 2.83 5.02
CA VAL A 216 6.35 1.74 5.98
C VAL A 216 6.58 0.40 5.29
N LEU A 217 7.27 -0.52 5.96
CA LEU A 217 7.40 -1.92 5.52
C LEU A 217 6.24 -2.79 6.01
N ALA A 218 5.63 -2.41 7.14
CA ALA A 218 4.44 -3.04 7.70
C ALA A 218 3.68 -2.02 8.57
N ALA A 219 2.39 -2.23 8.74
CA ALA A 219 1.52 -1.48 9.65
C ALA A 219 0.37 -2.37 10.10
N GLY A 220 -0.15 -2.13 11.30
CA GLY A 220 -1.28 -2.91 11.79
C GLY A 220 -1.61 -2.63 13.24
N GLU A 221 -2.34 -3.55 13.83
CA GLU A 221 -2.77 -3.49 15.23
C GLU A 221 -2.05 -4.57 16.06
N ALA A 222 -1.63 -4.18 17.26
CA ALA A 222 -1.01 -5.04 18.26
C ALA A 222 -1.85 -5.03 19.54
N TYR A 223 -2.29 -6.20 20.00
CA TYR A 223 -2.98 -6.34 21.27
C TYR A 223 -1.96 -6.76 22.33
N MET A 224 -1.83 -5.92 23.35
CA MET A 224 -0.82 -6.07 24.39
C MET A 224 -1.43 -6.75 25.62
N GLU A 225 -0.63 -7.58 26.28
CA GLU A 225 -0.97 -8.12 27.60
C GLU A 225 0.27 -8.39 28.44
N LYS A 226 0.10 -8.56 29.75
CA LYS A 226 1.16 -9.00 30.64
C LYS A 226 1.21 -10.53 30.70
N ASN A 227 2.42 -11.10 30.61
CA ASN A 227 2.66 -12.51 30.87
C ASN A 227 2.59 -12.81 32.39
N THR A 228 2.83 -14.06 32.78
CA THR A 228 2.82 -14.49 34.19
C THR A 228 3.90 -13.83 35.06
N GLU A 229 4.94 -13.27 34.45
CA GLU A 229 6.04 -12.55 35.11
C GLU A 229 5.79 -11.03 35.19
N GLY A 230 4.65 -10.55 34.67
CA GLY A 230 4.29 -9.14 34.63
C GLY A 230 4.94 -8.35 33.49
N LEU A 231 5.67 -9.01 32.58
CA LEU A 231 6.27 -8.40 31.40
C LEU A 231 5.27 -8.28 30.26
N TRP A 232 5.39 -7.24 29.44
CA TRP A 232 4.52 -7.06 28.29
C TRP A 232 4.87 -8.03 27.17
N ARG A 233 3.83 -8.58 26.54
CA ARG A 233 3.93 -9.33 25.29
C ARG A 233 2.87 -8.87 24.30
N ILE A 234 3.12 -9.15 23.04
CA ILE A 234 2.11 -9.03 22.00
C ILE A 234 1.31 -10.33 22.00
N ARG A 235 0.03 -10.25 22.36
CA ARG A 235 -0.89 -11.40 22.36
C ARG A 235 -1.38 -11.69 20.94
N GLU A 236 -1.82 -10.64 20.26
CA GLU A 236 -2.34 -10.70 18.89
C GLU A 236 -1.72 -9.60 18.06
N LEU A 237 -1.51 -9.92 16.78
CA LEU A 237 -0.90 -9.02 15.82
C LEU A 237 -1.56 -9.23 14.46
N ASN A 238 -1.96 -8.14 13.81
CA ASN A 238 -2.58 -8.20 12.49
C ASN A 238 -1.96 -7.16 11.54
N ASN A 239 -2.40 -7.16 10.29
CA ASN A 239 -2.00 -6.20 9.25
C ASN A 239 -3.10 -5.15 8.94
N ARG A 240 -4.03 -4.91 9.88
CA ARG A 240 -5.14 -3.98 9.69
C ARG A 240 -4.64 -2.54 9.77
N SER A 241 -4.56 -1.88 8.62
CA SER A 241 -4.31 -0.45 8.54
C SER A 241 -5.12 0.16 7.41
N LEU A 242 -6.01 1.09 7.75
CA LEU A 242 -6.83 1.82 6.78
C LEU A 242 -6.05 2.94 6.05
N GLY A 243 -4.82 3.23 6.48
CA GLY A 243 -3.96 4.21 5.81
C GLY A 243 -2.91 3.60 4.87
N TYR A 244 -2.43 2.38 5.16
CA TYR A 244 -1.32 1.76 4.41
C TYR A 244 -1.70 0.47 3.69
N TYR A 245 -2.68 -0.27 4.21
CA TYR A 245 -3.13 -1.56 3.67
C TYR A 245 -1.98 -2.52 3.31
N PRO A 246 -1.17 -2.96 4.28
CA PRO A 246 -0.06 -3.86 3.99
C PRO A 246 -0.53 -5.29 3.68
N HIS A 247 0.14 -5.97 2.74
CA HIS A 247 -0.11 -7.39 2.44
C HIS A 247 0.33 -8.29 3.62
N ALA A 248 -0.28 -9.47 3.77
CA ALA A 248 0.07 -10.44 4.83
C ALA A 248 1.56 -10.80 4.87
N GLY A 249 2.21 -10.85 3.69
CA GLY A 249 3.65 -11.08 3.56
C GLY A 249 4.54 -10.02 4.22
N SER A 250 4.01 -8.84 4.57
CA SER A 250 4.73 -7.81 5.35
C SER A 250 5.14 -8.30 6.75
N PHE A 251 4.55 -9.38 7.26
CA PHE A 251 4.91 -9.99 8.53
C PHE A 251 6.41 -10.31 8.64
N ILE A 252 7.09 -10.59 7.53
CA ILE A 252 8.54 -10.83 7.52
C ILE A 252 9.33 -9.66 8.14
N HIS A 253 8.86 -8.42 7.93
CA HIS A 253 9.47 -7.21 8.49
C HIS A 253 9.18 -7.06 9.97
N VAL A 254 7.95 -7.37 10.40
CA VAL A 254 7.58 -7.38 11.82
C VAL A 254 8.39 -8.43 12.59
N LYS A 255 8.44 -9.66 12.07
CA LYS A 255 9.23 -10.75 12.64
C LYS A 255 10.70 -10.36 12.74
N HIS A 256 11.27 -9.74 11.69
CA HIS A 256 12.65 -9.30 11.73
C HIS A 256 12.88 -8.26 12.83
N ALA A 257 12.05 -7.20 12.88
CA ALA A 257 12.17 -6.13 13.87
C ALA A 257 12.06 -6.66 15.31
N LEU A 258 11.04 -7.47 15.60
CA LEU A 258 10.80 -8.01 16.94
C LEU A 258 11.77 -9.14 17.32
N SER A 259 12.33 -9.89 16.36
CA SER A 259 13.35 -10.92 16.67
C SER A 259 14.64 -10.37 17.27
N GLN A 260 14.84 -9.04 17.19
CA GLN A 260 15.99 -8.36 17.80
C GLN A 260 15.71 -7.90 19.24
N THR A 261 14.52 -8.18 19.78
CA THR A 261 14.09 -7.79 21.12
C THR A 261 13.81 -9.01 22.00
N ASP A 262 13.57 -8.78 23.29
CA ASP A 262 13.14 -9.77 24.28
C ASP A 262 11.61 -9.86 24.41
N ILE A 263 10.87 -9.24 23.50
CA ILE A 263 9.41 -9.17 23.55
C ILE A 263 8.84 -10.43 22.93
N ALA A 264 7.96 -11.13 23.64
CA ALA A 264 7.25 -12.27 23.08
C ALA A 264 6.14 -11.79 22.13
N PHE A 265 6.03 -12.45 20.96
CA PHE A 265 5.03 -12.16 19.93
C PHE A 265 4.61 -13.43 19.17
N PRO A 266 3.45 -13.44 18.50
CA PRO A 266 3.00 -14.59 17.71
C PRO A 266 3.93 -14.87 16.51
N PRO A 267 4.10 -16.13 16.08
CA PRO A 267 5.03 -16.48 15.00
C PRO A 267 4.56 -16.06 13.59
N GLU A 268 3.32 -15.57 13.47
CA GLU A 268 2.66 -15.05 12.27
C GLU A 268 1.56 -14.05 12.66
N PHE A 269 0.93 -13.37 11.69
CA PHE A 269 -0.25 -12.56 11.99
C PHE A 269 -1.40 -13.45 12.49
N THR A 270 -1.98 -13.10 13.65
CA THR A 270 -3.15 -13.78 14.21
C THR A 270 -4.45 -13.38 13.49
N GLY A 271 -4.42 -12.29 12.71
CA GLY A 271 -5.48 -11.89 11.81
C GLY A 271 -4.94 -11.28 10.54
N ILE A 272 -5.49 -11.68 9.39
CA ILE A 272 -5.19 -11.09 8.08
C ILE A 272 -6.37 -10.23 7.62
N TYR A 273 -6.06 -9.08 7.04
CA TYR A 273 -6.97 -8.10 6.45
C TYR A 273 -6.46 -7.65 5.06
N PRO A 274 -7.34 -7.28 4.12
CA PRO A 274 -8.80 -7.40 4.18
C PRO A 274 -9.25 -8.87 4.30
N LYS A 275 -10.40 -9.12 4.94
CA LYS A 275 -10.90 -10.48 5.20
C LYS A 275 -11.38 -11.19 3.93
N GLU A 276 -12.06 -10.44 3.07
CA GLU A 276 -12.64 -10.94 1.81
C GLU A 276 -11.65 -10.94 0.63
N GLY A 277 -10.37 -10.62 0.88
CA GLY A 277 -9.37 -10.46 -0.16
C GLY A 277 -9.31 -9.05 -0.75
N TRP A 278 -8.38 -8.84 -1.67
CA TRP A 278 -8.09 -7.55 -2.27
C TRP A 278 -8.98 -7.21 -3.47
N LEU A 279 -9.66 -8.21 -4.04
CA LEU A 279 -10.62 -8.03 -5.13
C LEU A 279 -12.04 -7.74 -4.62
N ASP A 280 -12.22 -7.57 -3.31
CA ASP A 280 -13.48 -7.19 -2.71
C ASP A 280 -14.05 -5.88 -3.32
N SER A 281 -15.33 -5.91 -3.70
CA SER A 281 -15.95 -4.79 -4.41
C SER A 281 -16.09 -3.55 -3.54
N ASP A 282 -16.34 -3.72 -2.24
CA ASP A 282 -16.50 -2.58 -1.34
C ASP A 282 -15.15 -1.88 -1.10
N LEU A 283 -14.08 -2.66 -0.95
CA LEU A 283 -12.71 -2.16 -0.88
C LEU A 283 -12.30 -1.39 -2.13
N LEU A 284 -12.59 -1.93 -3.32
CA LEU A 284 -12.23 -1.27 -4.60
C LEU A 284 -13.15 -0.08 -4.92
N CYS A 285 -14.37 -0.04 -4.38
CA CYS A 285 -15.33 1.06 -4.60
C CYS A 285 -14.87 2.40 -4.00
N VAL A 286 -13.92 2.41 -3.05
CA VAL A 286 -13.34 3.66 -2.49
C VAL A 286 -12.81 4.57 -3.61
N TYR A 287 -12.23 4.00 -4.67
CA TYR A 287 -11.73 4.75 -5.83
C TYR A 287 -12.80 5.08 -6.88
N ARG A 288 -14.02 4.56 -6.76
CA ARG A 288 -15.15 4.94 -7.62
C ARG A 288 -15.37 6.45 -7.54
N SER A 289 -15.34 7.02 -6.34
CA SER A 289 -15.50 8.46 -6.11
C SER A 289 -14.43 9.31 -6.81
N VAL A 290 -13.16 8.88 -6.79
CA VAL A 290 -12.02 9.54 -7.44
C VAL A 290 -12.18 9.58 -8.97
N LEU A 291 -12.80 8.56 -9.57
CA LEU A 291 -13.08 8.48 -11.00
C LEU A 291 -14.25 9.36 -11.45
N PHE A 292 -15.26 9.54 -10.59
CA PHE A 292 -16.47 10.27 -10.94
C PHE A 292 -16.49 11.74 -10.49
N GLN A 293 -15.48 12.23 -9.74
CA GLN A 293 -15.37 13.64 -9.38
C GLN A 293 -15.16 14.61 -10.56
N LYS A 294 -14.96 14.12 -11.80
CA LYS A 294 -14.87 14.94 -13.02
C LYS A 294 -16.12 14.91 -13.92
N LYS A 295 -17.27 14.42 -13.43
CA LYS A 295 -18.52 14.42 -14.21
C LYS A 295 -19.60 15.42 -13.79
N ASN A 296 -19.29 16.38 -12.92
CA ASN A 296 -20.18 17.52 -12.62
C ASN A 296 -19.47 18.85 -12.85
#